data_AF-R9CD79-F1
#
_entry.id   AF-R9CD79-F1
#
_cell.length_a   1.000
_cell.length_b   1.000
_cell.length_c   1.000
_cell.angle_alpha   90.00
_cell.angle_beta   90.00
_cell.angle_gamma   90.00
#
_symmetry.space_group_name_H-M   'P 1'
#
loop_
_entity.id
_entity.type
_entity.pdbx_description
1 polymer ?
#
loop_
_entity_poly.entity_id
_entity_poly.type
_entity_poly.pdbx_seq_one_letter_code
_entity_poly.pdbx_strand_id
1 'polypeptide(L)'
;MMTGILTPSSGKVLINGLIPYEDREKNAKYIGVVFGQRTQLWWDLPLSETFSLLKDIYDVNDNDYKERMGFLNEVLEISEFILSPVRTLSLGQRMRADLAAALLHNPKIIYLDEPTIGLDVVVKEKVRSAIKEINKKYGTTVILTTHDLNDIEELCNRIIIIDNGTKIYDGSLKDIKDNYGYITTIEILVKSLNGYENFDINDEMKISKENLEINALDNKIIVRFNRNFTNQAEIISKIISKFNVLDFSILETSIEDIIKKIYRKEV
;
A
#
# COMPACT_ATOMS: atom_id res chain seq x y z
N MET A 1 4.61 7.33 -19.66
CA MET A 1 3.42 7.73 -20.45
C MET A 1 2.62 8.83 -19.76
N MET A 2 2.10 8.60 -18.54
CA MET A 2 1.28 9.60 -17.82
C MET A 2 2.00 10.93 -17.53
N THR A 3 3.33 10.89 -17.36
CA THR A 3 4.18 12.08 -17.17
C THR A 3 4.50 12.83 -18.47
N GLY A 4 4.11 12.32 -19.64
CA GLY A 4 4.42 12.90 -20.95
C GLY A 4 5.81 12.58 -21.51
N ILE A 5 6.61 11.78 -20.79
CA ILE A 5 7.97 11.38 -21.24
C ILE A 5 7.94 10.36 -22.40
N LEU A 6 6.92 9.50 -22.43
CA LEU A 6 6.78 8.43 -23.42
C LEU A 6 5.44 8.57 -24.14
N THR A 7 5.48 8.43 -25.46
CA THR A 7 4.29 8.37 -26.34
C THR A 7 3.79 6.93 -26.42
N PRO A 8 2.49 6.67 -26.25
CA PRO A 8 1.93 5.32 -26.39
C PRO A 8 2.00 4.86 -27.84
N SER A 9 2.23 3.56 -28.07
CA SER A 9 2.19 2.98 -29.42
C SER A 9 0.78 2.96 -30.02
N SER A 10 -0.26 2.88 -29.18
CA SER A 10 -1.66 3.00 -29.56
C SER A 10 -2.51 3.45 -28.37
N GLY A 11 -3.72 3.92 -28.62
CA GLY A 11 -4.63 4.42 -27.58
C GLY A 11 -4.31 5.84 -27.12
N LYS A 12 -5.06 6.31 -26.10
CA LYS A 12 -4.99 7.69 -25.60
C LYS A 12 -5.02 7.69 -24.07
N VAL A 13 -4.20 8.55 -23.48
CA VAL A 13 -4.18 8.80 -22.02
C VAL A 13 -4.56 10.26 -21.80
N LEU A 14 -5.51 10.48 -20.90
CA LEU A 14 -5.96 11.81 -20.49
C LEU A 14 -5.64 12.01 -19.01
N ILE A 15 -4.83 13.02 -18.70
CA ILE A 15 -4.45 13.40 -17.34
C ILE A 15 -4.94 14.83 -17.12
N ASN A 16 -5.88 15.01 -16.18
CA ASN A 16 -6.53 16.31 -15.95
C ASN A 16 -7.11 16.94 -17.24
N GLY A 17 -7.67 16.09 -18.12
CA GLY A 17 -8.22 16.51 -19.42
C GLY A 17 -7.18 16.78 -20.52
N LEU A 18 -5.89 16.65 -20.24
CA LEU A 18 -4.78 16.89 -21.17
C LEU A 18 -4.18 15.58 -21.68
N ILE A 19 -3.58 15.62 -22.87
CA ILE A 19 -2.78 14.52 -23.42
C ILE A 19 -1.32 14.79 -23.04
N PRO A 20 -0.71 14.00 -22.13
CA PRO A 20 0.59 14.36 -21.54
C PRO A 20 1.74 14.55 -22.54
N TYR A 21 1.75 13.78 -23.63
CA TYR A 21 2.83 13.77 -24.62
C TYR A 21 2.65 14.84 -25.71
N GLU A 22 1.50 15.51 -25.78
CA GLU A 22 1.27 16.63 -26.71
C GLU A 22 1.66 17.97 -26.06
N ASP A 23 1.37 18.15 -24.77
CA ASP A 23 1.70 19.37 -24.02
C ASP A 23 2.31 19.02 -22.65
N ARG A 24 3.58 18.62 -22.70
CA ARG A 24 4.31 18.12 -21.53
C ARG A 24 4.54 19.20 -20.46
N GLU A 25 4.81 20.43 -20.87
CA GLU A 25 5.08 21.53 -19.94
C GLU A 25 3.83 21.87 -19.13
N LYS A 26 2.68 22.00 -19.81
CA LYS A 26 1.41 22.22 -19.12
C LYS A 26 1.05 21.05 -18.20
N ASN A 27 1.26 19.82 -18.64
CA ASN A 27 1.04 18.64 -17.80
C ASN A 27 1.94 18.65 -16.55
N ALA A 28 3.22 19.01 -16.68
CA ALA A 28 4.17 19.08 -15.57
C ALA A 28 3.72 20.05 -14.46
N LYS A 29 3.05 21.15 -14.80
CA LYS A 29 2.49 22.10 -13.81
C LYS A 29 1.40 21.50 -12.93
N TYR A 30 0.76 20.39 -13.34
CA TYR A 30 -0.33 19.76 -12.58
C TYR A 30 0.04 18.44 -11.92
N ILE A 31 1.24 17.92 -12.17
CA ILE A 31 1.69 16.64 -11.64
C ILE A 31 2.93 16.77 -10.76
N GLY A 32 3.03 15.93 -9.74
CA GLY A 32 4.26 15.66 -9.00
C GLY A 32 4.76 14.26 -9.35
N VAL A 33 6.07 14.05 -9.36
CA VAL A 33 6.65 12.73 -9.60
C VAL A 33 7.78 12.49 -8.60
N VAL A 34 7.77 11.33 -7.96
CA VAL A 34 8.84 10.87 -7.08
C VAL A 34 9.21 9.45 -7.46
N PHE A 35 10.51 9.19 -7.61
CA PHE A 35 11.04 7.86 -7.86
C PHE A 35 11.88 7.44 -6.65
N GLY A 36 11.55 6.32 -6.01
CA GLY A 36 12.27 5.85 -4.81
C GLY A 36 13.75 5.53 -5.06
N GLN A 37 14.11 5.24 -6.31
CA GLN A 37 15.49 4.91 -6.70
C GLN A 37 16.27 6.09 -7.31
N ARG A 38 15.62 7.23 -7.60
CA ARG A 38 16.26 8.38 -8.26
C ARG A 38 15.68 9.70 -7.75
N THR A 39 16.56 10.55 -7.22
CA THR A 39 16.18 11.90 -6.77
C THR A 39 16.06 12.88 -7.93
N GLN A 40 15.12 13.81 -7.83
CA GLN A 40 15.00 14.96 -8.74
C GLN A 40 15.72 16.20 -8.20
N LEU A 41 16.25 16.12 -6.98
CA LEU A 41 16.92 17.23 -6.31
C LEU A 41 18.34 17.43 -6.87
N TRP A 42 18.84 18.66 -6.84
CA TRP A 42 20.19 18.99 -7.31
C TRP A 42 21.25 18.54 -6.30
N TRP A 43 22.10 17.60 -6.72
CA TRP A 43 23.04 16.88 -5.86
C TRP A 43 23.94 17.76 -4.99
N ASP A 44 24.43 18.87 -5.55
CA ASP A 44 25.41 19.75 -4.91
C ASP A 44 24.79 20.96 -4.20
N LEU A 45 23.47 21.18 -4.34
CA LEU A 45 22.79 22.32 -3.74
C LEU A 45 22.17 21.94 -2.38
N PRO A 46 22.10 22.90 -1.44
CA PRO A 46 21.22 22.80 -0.28
C PRO A 46 19.76 22.64 -0.70
N LEU A 47 18.96 21.97 0.14
CA LEU A 47 17.51 21.82 -0.11
C LEU A 47 16.79 23.18 -0.14
N SER A 48 17.20 24.13 0.70
CA SER A 48 16.63 25.49 0.70
C SER A 48 16.75 26.17 -0.66
N GLU A 49 17.88 26.01 -1.34
CA GLU A 49 18.10 26.56 -2.68
C GLU A 49 17.30 25.79 -3.72
N THR A 50 17.25 24.46 -3.61
CA THR A 50 16.42 23.62 -4.47
C THR A 50 14.94 24.02 -4.41
N PHE A 51 14.38 24.22 -3.21
CA PHE A 51 13.00 24.65 -3.05
C PHE A 51 12.75 26.07 -3.56
N SER A 52 13.71 26.99 -3.39
CA SER A 52 13.62 28.33 -3.97
C SER A 52 13.57 28.27 -5.50
N LEU A 53 14.40 27.45 -6.13
CA LEU A 53 14.39 27.26 -7.57
C LEU A 53 13.08 26.64 -8.06
N LEU A 54 12.57 25.63 -7.36
CA LEU A 54 11.30 24.98 -7.73
C LEU A 54 10.11 25.95 -7.58
N LYS A 55 10.12 26.79 -6.55
CA LYS A 55 9.12 27.86 -6.40
C LYS A 55 9.08 28.76 -7.64
N ASP A 56 10.26 29.19 -8.11
CA ASP A 56 10.35 30.06 -9.29
C ASP A 56 9.96 29.31 -10.58
N ILE A 57 10.40 28.06 -10.76
CA ILE A 57 10.07 27.21 -11.92
C ILE A 57 8.56 26.99 -12.05
N TYR A 58 7.86 26.79 -10.93
CA TYR A 58 6.42 26.51 -10.90
C TYR A 58 5.55 27.74 -10.63
N ASP A 59 6.12 28.95 -10.70
CA ASP A 59 5.40 30.21 -10.52
C ASP A 59 4.63 30.29 -9.16
N VAL A 60 5.21 29.74 -8.10
CA VAL A 60 4.57 29.71 -6.77
C VAL A 60 4.79 31.03 -6.04
N ASN A 61 3.70 31.72 -5.69
CA ASN A 61 3.80 33.00 -4.96
C ASN A 61 4.34 32.83 -3.53
N ASP A 62 4.84 33.92 -2.94
CA ASP A 62 5.47 33.89 -1.61
C ASP A 62 4.57 33.40 -0.47
N ASN A 63 3.27 33.75 -0.52
CA ASN A 63 2.33 33.37 0.54
C ASN A 63 2.06 31.87 0.49
N ASP A 64 1.76 31.36 -0.71
CA ASP A 64 1.57 29.93 -0.98
C ASP A 64 2.83 29.14 -0.63
N TYR A 65 4.01 29.63 -1.02
CA TYR A 65 5.28 28.98 -0.72
C TYR A 65 5.49 28.84 0.79
N LYS A 66 5.29 29.93 1.56
CA LYS A 66 5.43 29.91 3.02
C LYS A 66 4.44 28.96 3.68
N GLU A 67 3.17 29.00 3.27
CA GLU A 67 2.13 28.12 3.81
C GLU A 67 2.45 26.64 3.52
N ARG A 68 2.75 26.33 2.25
CA ARG A 68 3.01 24.96 1.81
C ARG A 68 4.29 24.41 2.42
N MET A 69 5.37 25.19 2.45
CA MET A 69 6.61 24.77 3.09
C MET A 69 6.45 24.59 4.60
N GLY A 70 5.65 25.43 5.27
CA GLY A 70 5.32 25.25 6.68
C GLY A 70 4.65 23.90 6.93
N PHE A 71 3.63 23.57 6.14
CA PHE A 71 2.92 22.29 6.23
C PHE A 71 3.81 21.10 5.85
N LEU A 72 4.52 21.17 4.73
CA LEU A 72 5.42 20.09 4.29
C LEU A 72 6.51 19.85 5.32
N ASN A 73 6.98 20.90 5.99
CA ASN A 73 7.96 20.77 7.05
C ASN A 73 7.43 20.11 8.31
N GLU A 74 6.22 20.44 8.73
CA GLU A 74 5.54 19.77 9.85
C GLU A 74 5.39 18.27 9.58
N VAL A 75 5.01 17.93 8.35
CA VAL A 75 4.66 16.56 7.96
C VAL A 75 5.88 15.71 7.60
N LEU A 76 6.93 16.31 7.05
CA LEU A 76 8.12 15.60 6.53
C LEU A 76 9.39 15.85 7.36
N GLU A 77 9.34 16.74 8.36
CA GLU A 77 10.45 17.08 9.25
C GLU A 77 11.74 17.45 8.49
N ILE A 78 11.63 18.27 7.45
CA ILE A 78 12.76 18.64 6.57
C ILE A 78 13.69 19.70 7.18
N SER A 79 13.24 20.43 8.21
CA SER A 79 13.98 21.51 8.86
C SER A 79 15.37 21.10 9.33
N GLU A 80 15.53 19.86 9.80
CA GLU A 80 16.78 19.35 10.36
C GLU A 80 17.92 19.32 9.33
N PHE A 81 17.59 19.24 8.04
CA PHE A 81 18.55 19.06 6.95
C PHE A 81 18.30 20.00 5.76
N ILE A 82 17.48 21.03 5.93
CA ILE A 82 17.11 21.95 4.85
C ILE A 82 18.29 22.76 4.29
N LEU A 83 19.31 23.01 5.13
CA LEU A 83 20.54 23.71 4.74
C LEU A 83 21.64 22.74 4.25
N SER A 84 21.41 21.43 4.33
CA SER A 84 22.37 20.42 3.93
C SER A 84 22.32 20.19 2.42
N PRO A 85 23.48 20.02 1.75
CA PRO A 85 23.52 19.58 0.36
C PRO A 85 22.86 18.21 0.17
N VAL A 86 22.14 18.00 -0.94
CA VAL A 86 21.42 16.75 -1.22
C VAL A 86 22.30 15.50 -1.13
N ARG A 87 23.56 15.61 -1.55
CA ARG A 87 24.54 14.51 -1.49
C ARG A 87 24.84 13.99 -0.09
N THR A 88 24.65 14.80 0.96
CA THR A 88 24.92 14.39 2.35
C THR A 88 23.71 13.75 3.02
N LEU A 89 22.54 13.77 2.38
CA LEU A 89 21.31 13.24 2.94
C LEU A 89 21.31 11.71 2.93
N SER A 90 20.70 11.12 3.96
CA SER A 90 20.33 9.70 3.95
C SER A 90 19.25 9.44 2.90
N LEU A 91 19.02 8.17 2.54
CA LEU A 91 17.95 7.81 1.59
C LEU A 91 16.57 8.30 2.07
N GLY A 92 16.25 8.11 3.35
CA GLY A 92 15.00 8.57 3.94
C GLY A 92 14.86 10.09 4.00
N GLN A 93 15.94 10.82 4.26
CA GLN A 93 15.93 12.29 4.18
C GLN A 93 15.73 12.77 2.75
N ARG A 94 16.41 12.15 1.77
CA ARG A 94 16.23 12.44 0.35
C ARG A 94 14.80 12.19 -0.10
N MET A 95 14.23 11.05 0.27
CA MET A 95 12.85 10.72 -0.10
C MET A 95 11.84 11.74 0.45
N ARG A 96 12.00 12.17 1.70
CA ARG A 96 11.18 13.23 2.31
C ARG A 96 11.35 14.57 1.58
N ALA A 97 12.56 14.92 1.19
CA ALA A 97 12.83 16.12 0.40
C ALA A 97 12.26 16.02 -1.03
N ASP A 98 12.37 14.87 -1.69
CA ASP A 98 11.83 14.61 -3.03
C ASP A 98 10.29 14.73 -3.01
N LEU A 99 9.64 14.22 -1.96
CA LEU A 99 8.21 14.37 -1.75
C LEU A 99 7.81 15.84 -1.53
N ALA A 100 8.55 16.58 -0.71
CA ALA A 100 8.33 18.01 -0.53
C ALA A 100 8.48 18.78 -1.85
N ALA A 101 9.52 18.49 -2.63
CA ALA A 101 9.78 19.09 -3.93
C ALA A 101 8.64 18.82 -4.92
N ALA A 102 8.15 17.57 -4.98
CA ALA A 102 7.06 17.19 -5.88
C ALA A 102 5.71 17.81 -5.51
N LEU A 103 5.53 18.29 -4.28
CA LEU A 103 4.27 18.81 -3.76
C LEU A 103 4.26 20.33 -3.59
N LEU A 104 5.42 20.98 -3.68
CA LEU A 104 5.58 22.42 -3.45
C LEU A 104 4.64 23.28 -4.32
N HIS A 105 4.44 22.87 -5.57
CA HIS A 105 3.55 23.54 -6.52
C HIS A 105 2.09 23.10 -6.44
N ASN A 106 1.73 22.31 -5.43
CA ASN A 106 0.37 21.80 -5.19
C ASN A 106 -0.23 21.06 -6.41
N PRO A 107 0.37 19.94 -6.83
CA PRO A 107 -0.11 19.19 -7.99
C PRO A 107 -1.49 18.58 -7.73
N LYS A 108 -2.25 18.40 -8.81
CA LYS A 108 -3.54 17.66 -8.79
C LYS A 108 -3.33 16.16 -8.64
N ILE A 109 -2.23 15.65 -9.21
CA ILE A 109 -1.88 14.23 -9.18
C ILE A 109 -0.42 14.10 -8.79
N ILE A 110 -0.10 13.21 -7.86
CA ILE A 110 1.28 12.81 -7.58
C ILE A 110 1.49 11.34 -7.93
N TYR A 111 2.55 11.07 -8.68
CA TYR A 111 3.02 9.73 -9.01
C TYR A 111 4.17 9.36 -8.08
N LEU A 112 3.99 8.29 -7.32
CA LEU A 112 4.98 7.76 -6.40
C LEU A 112 5.41 6.38 -6.89
N ASP A 113 6.64 6.28 -7.37
CA ASP A 113 7.21 5.02 -7.85
C ASP A 113 8.12 4.42 -6.81
N GLU A 114 7.64 3.36 -6.14
CA GLU A 114 8.33 2.65 -5.07
C GLU A 114 8.83 3.60 -3.96
N PRO A 115 7.98 4.48 -3.40
CA PRO A 115 8.41 5.58 -2.52
C PRO A 115 9.03 5.13 -1.20
N THR A 116 8.81 3.87 -0.79
CA THR A 116 9.27 3.31 0.48
C THR A 116 10.43 2.32 0.31
N ILE A 117 10.91 2.11 -0.92
CA ILE A 117 11.95 1.12 -1.19
C ILE A 117 13.26 1.49 -0.49
N GLY A 118 13.84 0.52 0.22
CA GLY A 118 15.11 0.70 0.93
C GLY A 118 15.03 1.60 2.17
N LEU A 119 13.82 2.01 2.60
CA LEU A 119 13.62 2.77 3.83
C LEU A 119 13.39 1.84 5.02
N ASP A 120 13.83 2.27 6.21
CA ASP A 120 13.50 1.61 7.47
C ASP A 120 12.02 1.82 7.83
N VAL A 121 11.52 0.98 8.74
CA VAL A 121 10.09 0.93 9.12
C VAL A 121 9.58 2.29 9.63
N VAL A 122 10.37 2.99 10.45
CA VAL A 122 9.97 4.28 11.04
C VAL A 122 9.84 5.35 9.95
N VAL A 123 10.77 5.38 9.00
CA VAL A 123 10.69 6.32 7.87
C VAL A 123 9.50 5.98 6.95
N LYS A 124 9.21 4.69 6.71
CA LYS A 124 8.04 4.28 5.92
C LYS A 124 6.73 4.81 6.51
N GLU A 125 6.53 4.63 7.82
CA GLU A 125 5.34 5.12 8.53
C GLU A 125 5.17 6.64 8.41
N LYS A 126 6.28 7.39 8.52
CA LYS A 126 6.27 8.85 8.32
C LYS A 126 5.88 9.23 6.91
N VAL A 127 6.44 8.58 5.89
CA VAL A 127 6.10 8.82 4.48
C VAL A 127 4.63 8.50 4.21
N ARG A 128 4.11 7.38 4.72
CA ARG A 128 2.68 7.00 4.59
C ARG A 128 1.77 8.05 5.23
N SER A 129 2.08 8.44 6.46
CA SER A 129 1.33 9.47 7.20
C SER A 129 1.31 10.79 6.44
N ALA A 130 2.47 11.17 5.87
CA ALA A 130 2.57 12.37 5.06
C ALA A 130 1.64 12.34 3.85
N ILE A 131 1.69 11.25 3.07
CA ILE A 131 0.85 11.08 1.88
C ILE A 131 -0.64 11.21 2.23
N LYS A 132 -1.08 10.63 3.36
CA LYS A 132 -2.46 10.73 3.86
C LYS A 132 -2.85 12.17 4.19
N GLU A 133 -2.02 12.88 4.96
CA GLU A 133 -2.29 14.26 5.35
C GLU A 133 -2.30 15.20 4.14
N ILE A 134 -1.40 14.99 3.17
CA ILE A 134 -1.37 15.73 1.90
C ILE A 134 -2.64 15.50 1.08
N ASN A 135 -3.06 14.25 0.92
CA ASN A 135 -4.30 13.91 0.22
C ASN A 135 -5.51 14.56 0.90
N LYS A 136 -5.59 14.51 2.23
CA LYS A 136 -6.67 15.08 3.02
C LYS A 136 -6.71 16.61 2.96
N LYS A 137 -5.56 17.27 3.01
CA LYS A 137 -5.47 18.75 3.02
C LYS A 137 -5.70 19.35 1.63
N TYR A 138 -5.08 18.80 0.59
CA TYR A 138 -5.07 19.41 -0.74
C TYR A 138 -5.97 18.71 -1.77
N GLY A 139 -6.52 17.54 -1.43
CA GLY A 139 -7.30 16.73 -2.39
C GLY A 139 -6.46 16.17 -3.53
N THR A 140 -5.12 16.13 -3.38
CA THR A 140 -4.21 15.59 -4.39
C THR A 140 -4.48 14.10 -4.60
N THR A 141 -4.69 13.69 -5.85
CA THR A 141 -4.81 12.28 -6.21
C THR A 141 -3.43 11.62 -6.15
N VAL A 142 -3.30 10.53 -5.40
CA VAL A 142 -2.04 9.80 -5.27
C VAL A 142 -2.12 8.54 -6.12
N ILE A 143 -1.15 8.36 -7.00
CA ILE A 143 -0.95 7.11 -7.76
C ILE A 143 0.36 6.51 -7.29
N LEU A 144 0.25 5.33 -6.67
CA LEU A 144 1.35 4.61 -6.06
C LEU A 144 1.63 3.33 -6.84
N THR A 145 2.88 3.12 -7.23
CA THR A 145 3.39 1.80 -7.64
C THR A 145 4.27 1.28 -6.51
N THR A 146 3.94 0.09 -6.01
CA THR A 146 4.67 -0.54 -4.92
C THR A 146 4.48 -2.04 -4.99
N HIS A 147 5.49 -2.77 -4.52
CA HIS A 147 5.39 -4.20 -4.20
C HIS A 147 5.22 -4.43 -2.69
N ASP A 148 5.32 -3.38 -1.85
CA ASP A 148 5.09 -3.47 -0.41
C ASP A 148 3.59 -3.45 -0.12
N LEU A 149 3.07 -4.59 0.33
CA LEU A 149 1.65 -4.76 0.62
C LEU A 149 1.18 -3.89 1.79
N ASN A 150 2.05 -3.55 2.72
CA ASN A 150 1.68 -2.68 3.83
C ASN A 150 1.40 -1.25 3.33
N ASP A 151 2.12 -0.79 2.30
CA ASP A 151 1.81 0.50 1.67
C ASP A 151 0.43 0.46 1.02
N ILE A 152 0.09 -0.63 0.33
CA ILE A 152 -1.22 -0.82 -0.30
C ILE A 152 -2.32 -0.79 0.76
N GLU A 153 -2.14 -1.56 1.84
CA GLU A 153 -3.13 -1.66 2.92
C GLU A 153 -3.40 -0.33 3.60
N GLU A 154 -2.35 0.47 3.80
CA GLU A 154 -2.48 1.70 4.53
C GLU A 154 -2.92 2.89 3.67
N LEU A 155 -2.51 2.96 2.40
CA LEU A 155 -2.68 4.15 1.56
C LEU A 155 -3.77 4.03 0.51
N CYS A 156 -4.09 2.81 0.05
CA CYS A 156 -4.86 2.63 -1.17
C CYS A 156 -6.31 2.21 -0.90
N ASN A 157 -7.26 2.96 -1.45
CA ASN A 157 -8.68 2.55 -1.47
C ASN A 157 -9.00 1.64 -2.68
N ARG A 158 -8.29 1.82 -3.78
CA ARG A 158 -8.43 1.09 -5.05
C ARG A 158 -7.08 0.53 -5.44
N ILE A 159 -7.08 -0.70 -5.95
CA ILE A 159 -5.89 -1.39 -6.43
C ILE A 159 -6.11 -1.83 -7.87
N ILE A 160 -5.07 -1.66 -8.68
CA ILE A 160 -5.02 -2.16 -10.04
C ILE A 160 -3.83 -3.11 -10.11
N ILE A 161 -4.07 -4.37 -10.43
CA ILE A 161 -3.02 -5.37 -10.58
C ILE A 161 -2.76 -5.56 -12.07
N ILE A 162 -1.49 -5.47 -12.44
CA ILE A 162 -1.02 -5.60 -13.81
C ILE A 162 -0.06 -6.78 -13.87
N ASP A 163 -0.27 -7.67 -14.84
CA ASP A 163 0.61 -8.79 -15.14
C ASP A 163 0.81 -8.90 -16.65
N ASN A 164 2.06 -9.10 -17.09
CA ASN A 164 2.42 -9.24 -18.50
C ASN A 164 1.82 -8.15 -19.43
N GLY A 165 1.76 -6.91 -18.94
CA GLY A 165 1.21 -5.76 -19.68
C GLY A 165 -0.33 -5.73 -19.75
N THR A 166 -1.01 -6.61 -19.04
CA THR A 166 -2.47 -6.71 -19.00
C THR A 166 -3.01 -6.42 -17.60
N LYS A 167 -4.15 -5.75 -17.53
CA LYS A 167 -4.86 -5.49 -16.27
C LYS A 167 -5.58 -6.77 -15.85
N ILE A 168 -5.13 -7.40 -14.76
CA ILE A 168 -5.75 -8.63 -14.25
C ILE A 168 -6.80 -8.36 -13.18
N TYR A 169 -6.68 -7.24 -12.47
CA TYR A 169 -7.64 -6.81 -11.46
C TYR A 169 -7.76 -5.29 -11.41
N ASP A 170 -8.96 -4.80 -11.10
CA ASP A 170 -9.26 -3.39 -10.91
C ASP A 170 -10.49 -3.23 -10.02
N GLY A 171 -10.31 -2.81 -8.78
CA GLY A 171 -11.39 -2.71 -7.81
C GLY A 171 -10.92 -2.14 -6.48
N SER A 172 -11.84 -2.05 -5.50
CA SER A 172 -11.46 -1.55 -4.18
C SER A 172 -10.66 -2.62 -3.41
N LEU A 173 -9.82 -2.18 -2.49
CA LEU A 173 -9.12 -3.08 -1.58
C LEU A 173 -10.11 -3.86 -0.69
N LYS A 174 -11.22 -3.20 -0.35
CA LYS A 174 -12.32 -3.82 0.40
C LYS A 174 -12.95 -4.96 -0.38
N ASP A 175 -13.24 -4.77 -1.67
CA ASP A 175 -13.82 -5.81 -2.52
C ASP A 175 -12.88 -7.02 -2.64
N ILE A 176 -11.56 -6.80 -2.70
CA ILE A 176 -10.58 -7.90 -2.63
C ILE A 176 -10.73 -8.67 -1.32
N LYS A 177 -10.73 -7.97 -0.17
CA LYS A 177 -10.83 -8.62 1.13
C LYS A 177 -12.16 -9.36 1.30
N ASP A 178 -13.26 -8.79 0.86
CA ASP A 178 -14.59 -9.38 1.00
C ASP A 178 -14.77 -10.59 0.06
N ASN A 179 -14.34 -10.47 -1.20
CA ASN A 179 -14.52 -11.53 -2.19
C ASN A 179 -13.49 -12.65 -2.11
N TYR A 180 -12.35 -12.46 -1.46
CA TYR A 180 -11.24 -13.43 -1.47
C TYR A 180 -10.61 -13.69 -0.10
N GLY A 181 -10.88 -12.83 0.89
CA GLY A 181 -10.43 -12.96 2.28
C GLY A 181 -11.44 -13.69 3.17
N TYR A 182 -12.46 -14.33 2.62
CA TYR A 182 -13.45 -15.09 3.40
C TYR A 182 -12.87 -16.37 4.02
N ILE A 183 -11.67 -16.80 3.62
CA ILE A 183 -11.01 -17.97 4.22
C ILE A 183 -10.24 -17.53 5.47
N THR A 184 -10.41 -18.27 6.56
CA THR A 184 -9.68 -18.07 7.81
C THR A 184 -9.14 -19.41 8.28
N THR A 185 -7.94 -19.38 8.86
CA THR A 185 -7.31 -20.57 9.46
C THR A 185 -7.19 -20.34 10.96
N ILE A 186 -7.60 -21.31 11.76
CA ILE A 186 -7.38 -21.33 13.21
C ILE A 186 -6.40 -22.46 13.49
N GLU A 187 -5.28 -22.12 14.12
CA GLU A 187 -4.38 -23.10 14.72
C GLU A 187 -4.70 -23.24 16.20
N ILE A 188 -5.00 -24.47 16.65
CA ILE A 188 -5.39 -24.75 18.03
C ILE A 188 -4.40 -25.74 18.61
N LEU A 189 -3.66 -25.32 19.63
CA LEU A 189 -2.76 -26.19 20.38
C LEU A 189 -3.57 -26.96 21.43
N VAL A 190 -3.48 -28.29 21.41
CA VAL A 190 -4.17 -29.15 22.37
C VAL A 190 -3.17 -29.98 23.16
N LYS A 191 -3.56 -30.40 24.37
CA LYS A 191 -2.72 -31.24 25.22
C LYS A 191 -2.51 -32.65 24.64
N SER A 192 -3.48 -33.15 23.89
CA SER A 192 -3.46 -34.47 23.25
C SER A 192 -4.52 -34.53 22.15
N LEU A 193 -4.22 -35.22 21.05
CA LEU A 193 -5.15 -35.52 19.96
C LEU A 193 -6.03 -36.76 20.20
N ASN A 194 -6.09 -37.30 21.41
CA ASN A 194 -6.92 -38.45 21.72
C ASN A 194 -8.39 -38.19 21.31
N GLY A 195 -8.92 -39.05 20.43
CA GLY A 195 -10.29 -38.94 19.92
C GLY A 195 -10.44 -38.09 18.64
N TYR A 196 -9.35 -37.52 18.10
CA TYR A 196 -9.39 -36.76 16.85
C TYR A 196 -9.86 -37.60 15.64
N GLU A 197 -9.44 -38.86 15.54
CA GLU A 197 -9.85 -39.75 14.44
C GLU A 197 -11.38 -39.94 14.33
N ASN A 198 -12.10 -39.77 15.45
CA ASN A 198 -13.55 -39.89 15.51
C ASN A 198 -14.25 -38.51 15.55
N PHE A 199 -13.50 -37.42 15.39
CA PHE A 199 -14.02 -36.06 15.43
C PHE A 199 -14.18 -35.51 14.02
N ASP A 200 -15.43 -35.44 13.54
CA ASP A 200 -15.77 -34.71 12.32
C ASP A 200 -16.60 -33.48 12.65
N ILE A 201 -15.93 -32.33 12.67
CA ILE A 201 -16.58 -31.05 12.89
C ILE A 201 -17.53 -30.67 11.73
N ASN A 202 -17.30 -31.20 10.52
CA ASN A 202 -18.17 -30.93 9.36
C ASN A 202 -19.57 -31.50 9.59
N ASP A 203 -19.66 -32.72 10.13
CA ASP A 203 -20.93 -33.37 10.43
C ASP A 203 -21.67 -32.66 11.56
N GLU A 204 -20.94 -32.20 12.59
CA GLU A 204 -21.52 -31.44 13.69
C GLU A 204 -22.05 -30.06 13.27
N MET A 205 -21.37 -29.39 12.34
CA MET A 205 -21.73 -28.05 11.85
C MET A 205 -22.58 -28.05 10.58
N LYS A 206 -22.71 -29.20 9.91
CA LYS A 206 -23.35 -29.37 8.59
C LYS A 206 -22.75 -28.49 7.50
N ILE A 207 -21.42 -28.38 7.47
CA ILE A 207 -20.67 -27.59 6.50
C ILE A 207 -19.92 -28.53 5.56
N SER A 208 -19.91 -28.22 4.27
CA SER A 208 -19.18 -29.02 3.27
C SER A 208 -17.66 -28.94 3.49
N LYS A 209 -16.93 -30.02 3.21
CA LYS A 209 -15.45 -30.05 3.29
C LYS A 209 -14.73 -28.98 2.47
N GLU A 210 -15.38 -28.47 1.41
CA GLU A 210 -14.86 -27.35 0.60
C GLU A 210 -14.84 -26.02 1.36
N ASN A 211 -15.73 -25.85 2.33
CA ASN A 211 -15.92 -24.63 3.12
C ASN A 211 -15.43 -24.77 4.56
N LEU A 212 -15.11 -25.98 5.00
CA LEU A 212 -14.49 -26.26 6.29
C LEU A 212 -13.59 -27.49 6.16
N GLU A 213 -12.29 -27.27 6.29
CA GLU A 213 -11.27 -28.29 6.29
C GLU A 213 -10.65 -28.35 7.69
N ILE A 214 -10.57 -29.53 8.27
CA ILE A 214 -9.92 -29.77 9.55
C ILE A 214 -8.81 -30.78 9.35
N ASN A 215 -7.61 -30.43 9.80
CA ASN A 215 -6.43 -31.28 9.79
C ASN A 215 -5.79 -31.25 11.17
N ALA A 216 -5.07 -32.31 11.53
CA ALA A 216 -4.26 -32.32 12.74
C ALA A 216 -2.84 -32.77 12.40
N LEU A 217 -1.88 -32.10 13.02
CA LEU A 217 -0.47 -32.45 12.94
C LEU A 217 0.15 -32.23 14.32
N ASP A 218 0.87 -33.24 14.83
CA ASP A 218 1.44 -33.27 16.18
C ASP A 218 0.39 -33.03 17.29
N ASN A 219 0.48 -31.92 18.03
CA ASN A 219 -0.49 -31.51 19.06
C ASN A 219 -1.29 -30.28 18.62
N LYS A 220 -1.39 -30.03 17.30
CA LYS A 220 -2.13 -28.92 16.72
C LYS A 220 -3.29 -29.41 15.88
N ILE A 221 -4.45 -28.79 16.06
CA ILE A 221 -5.61 -28.89 15.18
C ILE A 221 -5.65 -27.62 14.34
N ILE A 222 -5.62 -27.76 13.02
CA ILE A 222 -5.67 -26.67 12.06
C ILE A 222 -7.04 -26.72 11.38
N VAL A 223 -7.83 -25.66 11.54
CA VAL A 223 -9.15 -25.54 10.93
C VAL A 223 -9.12 -24.40 9.93
N ARG A 224 -9.32 -24.70 8.66
CA ARG A 224 -9.46 -23.72 7.59
C ARG A 224 -10.92 -23.66 7.17
N PHE A 225 -11.55 -22.50 7.24
CA PHE A 225 -12.99 -22.38 7.00
C PHE A 225 -13.36 -21.09 6.26
N ASN A 226 -14.55 -21.09 5.68
CA ASN A 226 -15.15 -19.96 5.00
C ASN A 226 -16.08 -19.19 5.96
N ARG A 227 -15.74 -17.93 6.23
CA ARG A 227 -16.47 -17.01 7.13
C ARG A 227 -17.90 -16.72 6.69
N ASN A 228 -18.24 -16.99 5.42
CA ASN A 228 -19.62 -16.86 4.94
C ASN A 228 -20.55 -17.98 5.44
N PHE A 229 -20.00 -19.09 5.92
CA PHE A 229 -20.77 -20.27 6.36
C PHE A 229 -20.70 -20.52 7.88
N THR A 230 -19.63 -20.08 8.55
CA THR A 230 -19.49 -20.17 10.01
C THR A 230 -18.54 -19.11 10.53
N ASN A 231 -18.45 -18.97 11.86
CA ASN A 231 -17.56 -18.04 12.51
C ASN A 231 -16.58 -18.77 13.46
N GLN A 232 -15.49 -18.08 13.78
CA GLN A 232 -14.44 -18.60 14.66
C GLN A 232 -14.93 -19.03 16.05
N ALA A 233 -15.93 -18.34 16.61
CA ALA A 233 -16.43 -18.65 17.95
C ALA A 233 -17.13 -20.01 18.00
N GLU A 234 -17.92 -20.33 16.97
CA GLU A 234 -18.58 -21.63 16.85
C GLU A 234 -17.57 -22.78 16.72
N ILE A 235 -16.55 -22.61 15.86
CA ILE A 235 -15.50 -23.62 15.66
C ILE A 235 -14.73 -23.86 16.97
N ILE A 236 -14.28 -22.79 17.62
CA ILE A 236 -13.51 -22.87 18.87
C ILE A 236 -14.35 -23.52 19.97
N SER A 237 -15.63 -23.14 20.11
CA SER A 237 -16.53 -23.73 21.09
C SER A 237 -16.66 -25.24 20.93
N LYS A 238 -16.80 -25.72 19.69
CA LYS A 238 -16.87 -27.15 19.38
C LYS A 238 -15.58 -27.88 19.75
N ILE A 239 -14.43 -27.30 19.42
CA ILE A 239 -13.14 -27.94 19.70
C ILE A 239 -12.82 -27.95 21.19
N ILE A 240 -13.09 -26.86 21.92
CA ILE A 240 -12.93 -26.79 23.38
C ILE A 240 -13.81 -27.83 24.10
N SER A 241 -15.00 -28.14 23.56
CA SER A 241 -15.88 -29.14 24.17
C SER A 241 -15.36 -30.58 24.11
N LYS A 242 -14.41 -30.86 23.20
CA LYS A 242 -13.88 -32.20 22.92
C LYS A 242 -12.41 -32.36 23.31
N PHE A 243 -11.62 -31.29 23.20
CA PHE A 243 -10.19 -31.31 23.41
C PHE A 243 -9.77 -30.34 24.51
N ASN A 244 -8.70 -30.70 25.22
CA ASN A 244 -8.07 -29.80 26.18
C ASN A 244 -7.18 -28.81 25.42
N VAL A 245 -7.75 -27.65 25.07
CA VAL A 245 -7.08 -26.56 24.36
C VAL A 245 -6.14 -25.82 25.32
N LEU A 246 -4.88 -25.69 24.90
CA LEU A 246 -3.85 -24.95 25.62
C LEU A 246 -3.75 -23.50 25.11
N ASP A 247 -3.84 -23.32 23.80
CA ASP A 247 -3.74 -22.03 23.14
C ASP A 247 -4.38 -22.09 21.74
N PHE A 248 -4.71 -20.94 21.16
CA PHE A 248 -5.15 -20.87 19.77
C PHE A 248 -4.71 -19.56 19.12
N SER A 249 -4.46 -19.61 17.81
CA SER A 249 -4.09 -18.47 16.98
C SER A 249 -5.01 -18.41 15.76
N ILE A 250 -5.51 -17.22 15.46
CA ILE A 250 -6.37 -16.98 14.30
C ILE A 250 -5.53 -16.30 13.23
N LEU A 251 -5.43 -16.94 12.08
CA LEU A 251 -4.72 -16.46 10.91
C LEU A 251 -5.75 -16.09 9.85
N GLU A 252 -5.94 -14.79 9.64
CA GLU A 252 -6.74 -14.29 8.52
C GLU A 252 -5.95 -14.42 7.22
N THR A 253 -6.65 -14.60 6.09
CA THR A 253 -5.98 -14.58 4.78
C THR A 253 -5.37 -13.20 4.56
N SER A 254 -4.04 -13.16 4.39
CA SER A 254 -3.32 -11.92 4.10
C SER A 254 -3.67 -11.41 2.69
N ILE A 255 -3.53 -10.11 2.44
CA ILE A 255 -3.65 -9.58 1.07
C ILE A 255 -2.61 -10.21 0.14
N GLU A 256 -1.43 -10.59 0.67
CA GLU A 256 -0.41 -11.29 -0.08
C GLU A 256 -0.93 -12.58 -0.70
N ASP A 257 -1.61 -13.40 0.11
CA ASP A 257 -2.16 -14.68 -0.34
C ASP A 257 -3.28 -14.50 -1.36
N ILE A 258 -4.12 -13.46 -1.17
CA ILE A 258 -5.16 -13.13 -2.13
C ILE A 258 -4.55 -12.73 -3.47
N ILE A 259 -3.56 -11.82 -3.45
CA ILE A 259 -2.87 -11.36 -4.66
C ILE A 259 -2.16 -12.54 -5.35
N LYS A 260 -1.50 -13.43 -4.61
CA LYS A 260 -0.89 -14.65 -5.16
C LYS A 260 -1.91 -15.53 -5.90
N LYS A 261 -3.11 -15.72 -5.36
CA LYS A 261 -4.17 -16.49 -6.03
C LYS A 261 -4.64 -15.82 -7.32
N ILE A 262 -4.79 -14.49 -7.32
CA ILE A 262 -5.15 -13.71 -8.51
C ILE A 262 -4.08 -13.89 -9.59
N TYR A 263 -2.79 -13.83 -9.25
CA TYR A 263 -1.69 -14.09 -10.18
C TYR A 263 -1.71 -15.51 -10.75
N ARG A 264 -2.04 -16.51 -9.93
CA ARG A 264 -2.12 -17.92 -10.36
C ARG A 264 -3.39 -18.26 -11.13
N LYS A 265 -4.33 -17.32 -11.27
CA LYS A 265 -5.67 -17.53 -11.84
C LYS A 265 -6.42 -18.67 -11.13
N GLU A 266 -6.21 -18.78 -9.82
CA GLU A 266 -6.88 -19.76 -8.96
C GLU A 266 -8.22 -19.24 -8.43
N VAL A 267 -8.75 -18.16 -9.04
CA VAL A 267 -10.03 -17.56 -8.68
C VAL A 267 -10.84 -17.17 -9.91
#